data_AF-A0A6C0J7R7-F1
#
_entry.id   AF-A0A6C0J7R7-F1
#
_cell.length_a   1.000
_cell.length_b   1.000
_cell.length_c   1.000
_cell.angle_alpha   90.00
_cell.angle_beta   90.00
_cell.angle_gamma   90.00
#
_symmetry.space_group_name_H-M   'P 1'
#
loop_
_entity.id
_entity.type
_entity.pdbx_description
1 polymer ?
#
loop_
_entity_poly.entity_id
_entity_poly.type
_entity_poly.pdbx_seq_one_letter_code
_entity_poly.pdbx_strand_id
1 'polypeptide(L)'
;MDTLKPALQRFLDLNKRINDLNKQASELRDQRRTVELDLSALYASTRDLPNKVELKTSGMVFNVKRPNEWKKGWTLSKKELEKLLHDILPEHGEEVMKEIERRHTPTLVSDEYSFELRAASKSD
;
A
#
# COMPACT_ATOMS: atom_id res chain seq x y z
N MET A 1 -21.52 -38.62 6.89
CA MET A 1 -21.78 -37.61 5.82
C MET A 1 -22.73 -36.53 6.31
N ASP A 2 -23.85 -36.88 6.97
CA ASP A 2 -24.85 -35.89 7.41
C ASP A 2 -24.36 -34.88 8.46
N THR A 3 -23.40 -35.27 9.30
CA THR A 3 -22.76 -34.39 10.29
C THR A 3 -21.84 -33.32 9.69
N LEU A 4 -21.32 -33.57 8.48
CA LEU A 4 -20.38 -32.66 7.80
C LEU A 4 -21.11 -31.60 6.97
N LYS A 5 -22.33 -31.91 6.53
CA LYS A 5 -23.14 -31.09 5.62
C LYS A 5 -23.38 -29.67 6.14
N PRO A 6 -23.72 -29.43 7.43
CA PRO A 6 -23.92 -28.07 7.93
C PRO A 6 -22.64 -27.23 7.93
N ALA A 7 -21.50 -27.84 8.26
CA ALA A 7 -20.20 -27.16 8.26
C ALA A 7 -19.78 -26.77 6.83
N LEU A 8 -19.95 -27.68 5.86
CA LEU A 8 -19.68 -27.40 4.46
C LEU A 8 -20.60 -26.33 3.88
N GLN A 9 -21.89 -26.33 4.25
CA GLN A 9 -22.82 -25.30 3.83
C GLN A 9 -22.38 -23.92 4.35
N ARG A 10 -22.07 -23.81 5.65
CA ARG A 10 -21.56 -22.56 6.24
C ARG A 10 -20.26 -22.11 5.58
N PHE A 11 -19.34 -23.03 5.28
CA PHE A 11 -18.10 -22.72 4.57
C PHE A 11 -18.37 -22.18 3.17
N LEU A 12 -19.31 -22.77 2.42
CA LEU A 12 -19.70 -22.29 1.10
C LEU A 12 -20.31 -20.89 1.17
N ASP A 13 -21.20 -20.65 2.13
CA ASP A 13 -21.88 -19.37 2.30
C ASP A 13 -20.90 -18.25 2.68
N LEU A 14 -19.92 -18.57 3.54
CA LEU A 14 -18.82 -17.65 3.87
C LEU A 14 -17.97 -17.32 2.64
N ASN A 15 -17.60 -18.32 1.83
CA ASN A 15 -16.84 -18.09 0.60
C ASN A 15 -17.60 -17.22 -0.41
N LYS A 16 -18.91 -17.43 -0.58
CA LYS A 16 -19.74 -16.57 -1.44
C LYS A 16 -19.73 -15.13 -0.95
N ARG A 17 -19.96 -14.91 0.36
CA ARG A 17 -19.93 -13.57 0.95
C ARG A 17 -18.58 -12.89 0.81
N ILE A 18 -17.48 -13.62 1.00
CA ILE A 18 -16.13 -13.10 0.79
C ILE A 18 -15.93 -12.68 -0.67
N ASN A 19 -16.36 -13.52 -1.61
CA ASN A 19 -16.23 -13.21 -3.04
C ASN A 19 -17.04 -11.97 -3.44
N ASP A 20 -18.25 -11.81 -2.91
CA ASP A 20 -19.08 -10.64 -3.19
C ASP A 20 -18.48 -9.37 -2.57
N LEU A 21 -17.99 -9.43 -1.33
CA LEU A 21 -17.28 -8.32 -0.70
C LEU A 21 -15.99 -7.97 -1.45
N ASN A 22 -15.26 -8.96 -1.98
CA ASN A 22 -14.06 -8.71 -2.77
C ASN A 22 -14.37 -7.99 -4.08
N LYS A 23 -15.49 -8.32 -4.75
CA LYS A 23 -15.96 -7.59 -5.94
C LYS A 23 -16.26 -6.14 -5.61
N GLN A 24 -17.07 -5.90 -4.58
CA GLN A 24 -17.41 -4.55 -4.12
C GLN A 24 -16.15 -3.76 -3.73
N ALA A 25 -15.21 -4.38 -3.02
CA ALA A 25 -13.95 -3.76 -2.67
C ALA A 25 -13.09 -3.46 -3.91
N SER A 26 -13.14 -4.28 -4.97
CA SER A 26 -12.48 -4.00 -6.24
C SER A 26 -13.06 -2.75 -6.90
N GLU A 27 -14.39 -2.67 -7.02
CA GLU A 27 -15.08 -1.52 -7.60
C GLU A 27 -14.77 -0.23 -6.83
N LEU A 28 -14.78 -0.27 -5.50
CA LEU A 28 -14.40 0.86 -4.66
C LEU A 28 -12.94 1.27 -4.82
N ARG A 29 -12.02 0.31 -5.05
CA ARG A 29 -10.61 0.61 -5.34
C ARG A 29 -10.46 1.32 -6.68
N ASP A 30 -11.20 0.91 -7.70
CA ASP A 30 -11.18 1.55 -9.01
C ASP A 30 -11.75 2.97 -8.94
N GLN A 31 -12.89 3.16 -8.26
CA GLN A 31 -13.46 4.49 -8.01
C GLN A 31 -12.49 5.38 -7.25
N ARG A 32 -11.85 4.86 -6.19
CA ARG A 32 -10.81 5.58 -5.44
C ARG A 32 -9.65 5.98 -6.34
N ARG A 33 -9.20 5.10 -7.24
CA ARG A 33 -8.12 5.40 -8.19
C ARG A 33 -8.49 6.54 -9.13
N THR A 34 -9.72 6.58 -9.62
CA THR A 34 -10.21 7.70 -10.44
C THR A 34 -10.13 9.02 -9.67
N VAL A 35 -10.59 9.04 -8.42
CA VAL A 35 -10.49 10.26 -7.56
C VAL A 35 -9.03 10.65 -7.31
N GLU A 36 -8.11 9.69 -7.11
CA GLU A 36 -6.68 9.98 -6.97
C GLU A 36 -6.06 10.59 -8.23
N LEU A 37 -6.52 10.20 -9.43
CA LEU A 37 -6.09 10.82 -10.69
C LEU A 37 -6.55 12.27 -10.79
N ASP A 38 -7.81 12.54 -10.44
CA ASP A 38 -8.36 13.90 -10.43
C ASP A 38 -7.63 14.80 -9.41
N LEU A 39 -7.35 14.25 -8.22
CA LEU A 39 -6.54 14.94 -7.20
C LEU A 39 -5.13 15.21 -7.71
N SER A 40 -4.50 14.26 -8.38
CA SER A 40 -3.15 14.45 -8.94
C SER A 40 -3.14 15.58 -9.96
N ALA A 41 -4.14 15.63 -10.86
CA ALA A 41 -4.29 16.70 -11.83
C ALA A 41 -4.52 18.06 -11.16
N LEU A 42 -5.31 18.10 -10.08
CA LEU A 42 -5.55 19.32 -9.31
C LEU A 42 -4.26 19.82 -8.63
N TYR A 43 -3.50 18.94 -7.98
CA TYR A 43 -2.23 19.28 -7.33
C TYR A 43 -1.12 19.65 -8.32
N ALA A 44 -1.17 19.13 -9.54
CA ALA A 44 -0.23 19.50 -10.60
C ALA A 44 -0.55 20.87 -11.20
N SER A 45 -1.84 21.23 -11.33
CA SER A 45 -2.29 22.47 -11.97
C SER A 45 -2.41 23.67 -11.02
N THR A 46 -2.58 23.41 -9.71
CA THR A 46 -2.80 24.45 -8.71
C THR A 46 -1.56 24.63 -7.85
N ARG A 47 -1.03 25.86 -7.82
CA ARG A 47 0.06 26.21 -6.90
C ARG A 47 -0.46 26.31 -5.46
N ASP A 48 0.41 26.02 -4.50
CA ASP A 48 0.20 26.27 -3.07
C ASP A 48 -0.93 25.47 -2.38
N LEU A 49 -1.30 24.30 -2.91
CA LEU A 49 -2.16 23.37 -2.17
C LEU A 49 -1.45 22.77 -0.95
N PRO A 50 -2.16 22.59 0.18
CA PRO A 50 -1.56 22.07 1.41
C PRO A 50 -1.21 20.59 1.29
N ASN A 51 -0.08 20.19 1.88
CA ASN A 51 0.30 18.77 1.95
C ASN A 51 -0.42 18.00 3.08
N LYS A 52 -1.09 18.71 3.99
CA LYS A 52 -1.83 18.13 5.12
C LYS A 52 -3.17 18.85 5.29
N VAL A 53 -4.26 18.08 5.33
CA VAL A 53 -5.62 18.59 5.56
C VAL A 53 -6.27 17.79 6.69
N GLU A 54 -6.70 18.49 7.74
CA GLU A 54 -7.43 17.87 8.86
C GLU A 54 -8.94 17.92 8.61
N LEU A 55 -9.54 16.75 8.53
CA LEU A 55 -10.97 16.57 8.31
C LEU A 55 -11.66 16.50 9.67
N LYS A 56 -11.99 17.67 10.22
CA LYS A 56 -12.53 17.83 11.59
C LYS A 56 -13.76 16.96 11.88
N THR A 57 -14.63 16.76 10.88
CA THR A 57 -15.87 15.98 11.04
C THR A 57 -15.62 14.48 11.17
N SER A 58 -14.57 13.95 10.54
CA SER A 58 -14.25 12.52 10.59
C SER A 58 -13.09 12.18 11.54
N GLY A 59 -12.42 13.20 12.10
CA GLY A 59 -11.21 13.01 12.89
C GLY A 59 -10.07 12.39 12.08
N MET A 60 -10.04 12.60 10.76
CA MET A 60 -9.03 12.06 9.86
C MET A 60 -8.06 13.14 9.40
N VAL A 61 -6.85 12.73 9.04
CA VAL A 61 -5.83 13.58 8.43
C VAL A 61 -5.52 13.04 7.05
N PHE A 62 -5.73 13.89 6.05
CA PHE A 62 -5.35 13.65 4.68
C PHE A 62 -3.95 14.20 4.45
N ASN A 63 -3.02 13.36 4.02
CA ASN A 63 -1.65 13.74 3.70
C ASN A 63 -1.38 13.49 2.22
N VAL A 64 -0.68 14.44 1.60
CA VAL A 64 -0.25 14.37 0.20
C VAL A 64 1.26 14.30 0.18
N LYS A 65 1.78 13.31 -0.52
CA LYS A 65 3.21 13.20 -0.84
C LYS A 65 3.38 13.57 -2.30
N ARG A 66 4.22 14.57 -2.58
CA ARG A 66 4.45 15.05 -3.94
C ARG A 66 5.50 14.18 -4.66
N PRO A 67 5.57 14.23 -6.00
CA PRO A 67 6.65 13.63 -6.74
C PRO A 67 8.02 14.00 -6.15
N ASN A 68 8.90 13.01 -6.05
CA ASN A 68 10.26 13.07 -5.52
C ASN A 68 10.40 13.34 -4.02
N GLU A 69 9.30 13.43 -3.25
CA GLU A 69 9.34 13.66 -1.80
C GLU A 69 9.24 12.37 -0.98
N TRP A 70 9.02 11.21 -1.62
CA TRP A 70 8.80 9.95 -0.94
C TRP A 70 9.30 8.75 -1.72
N LYS A 71 9.51 7.64 -1.00
CA LYS A 71 9.93 6.36 -1.56
C LYS A 71 8.77 5.36 -1.52
N LYS A 72 8.51 4.69 -2.65
CA LYS A 72 7.64 3.52 -2.74
C LYS A 72 8.18 2.41 -1.82
N GLY A 73 7.27 1.58 -1.31
CA GLY A 73 7.64 0.43 -0.49
C GLY A 73 8.42 -0.60 -1.33
N TRP A 74 9.39 -1.25 -0.72
CA TRP A 74 10.11 -2.34 -1.36
C TRP A 74 9.18 -3.56 -1.47
N THR A 75 8.90 -4.01 -2.69
CA THR A 75 7.94 -5.10 -2.97
C THR A 75 8.46 -6.48 -2.58
N LEU A 76 9.78 -6.67 -2.62
CA LEU A 76 10.45 -7.86 -2.14
C LEU A 76 10.79 -7.69 -0.65
N SER A 77 10.44 -8.69 0.15
CA SER A 77 10.83 -8.71 1.56
C SER A 77 12.35 -8.70 1.65
N LYS A 78 12.92 -7.58 2.13
CA LYS A 78 14.37 -7.43 2.33
C LYS A 78 14.96 -8.59 3.10
N LYS A 79 14.26 -9.03 4.16
CA LYS A 79 14.68 -10.11 5.05
C LYS A 79 14.72 -11.46 4.34
N GLU A 80 13.73 -11.73 3.48
CA GLU A 80 13.71 -12.97 2.71
C GLU A 80 14.81 -12.97 1.64
N LEU A 81 15.02 -11.84 0.96
CA LEU A 81 16.11 -11.69 0.01
C LEU A 81 17.47 -11.88 0.68
N GLU A 82 17.71 -11.20 1.81
CA GLU A 82 18.97 -11.30 2.56
C GLU A 82 19.24 -12.75 3.00
N LYS A 83 18.21 -13.47 3.45
CA LYS A 83 18.31 -14.88 3.79
C LYS A 83 18.67 -15.72 2.57
N LEU A 84 17.95 -15.56 1.46
CA LEU A 84 18.23 -16.30 0.22
C LEU A 84 19.65 -16.03 -0.30
N LEU A 85 20.13 -14.78 -0.18
CA LEU A 85 21.48 -14.42 -0.57
C LEU A 85 22.54 -15.06 0.32
N HIS A 86 22.31 -15.15 1.64
CA HIS A 86 23.20 -15.90 2.53
C HIS A 86 23.21 -17.39 2.22
N ASP A 87 22.05 -17.97 1.90
CA ASP A 87 21.93 -19.40 1.59
C ASP A 87 22.62 -19.75 0.26
N ILE A 88 22.57 -18.86 -0.74
CA ILE A 88 23.14 -19.08 -2.09
C ILE A 88 24.62 -18.64 -2.17
N LEU A 89 24.98 -17.53 -1.49
CA LEU A 89 26.31 -16.91 -1.51
C LEU A 89 26.80 -16.69 -0.06
N PRO A 90 27.26 -17.74 0.66
CA PRO A 90 27.57 -17.63 2.09
C PRO A 90 28.64 -16.59 2.44
N GLU A 91 29.63 -16.39 1.56
CA GLU A 91 30.76 -15.47 1.80
C GLU A 91 30.50 -14.04 1.28
N HIS A 92 29.60 -13.88 0.31
CA HIS A 92 29.37 -12.60 -0.39
C HIS A 92 27.93 -12.08 -0.30
N GLY A 93 27.01 -12.82 0.33
CA GLY A 93 25.59 -12.50 0.39
C GLY A 93 25.32 -11.12 0.99
N GLU A 94 26.08 -10.75 2.03
CA GLU A 94 25.99 -9.42 2.65
C GLU A 94 26.44 -8.30 1.70
N GLU A 95 27.55 -8.48 0.97
CA GLU A 95 28.08 -7.51 0.02
C GLU A 95 27.11 -7.30 -1.15
N VAL A 96 26.56 -8.40 -1.67
CA VAL A 96 25.56 -8.38 -2.74
C VAL A 96 24.27 -7.71 -2.26
N MET A 97 23.82 -7.98 -1.03
CA MET A 97 22.65 -7.32 -0.45
C MET A 97 22.86 -5.81 -0.36
N LYS A 98 24.02 -5.35 0.13
CA LYS A 98 24.37 -3.92 0.18
C LYS A 98 24.36 -3.27 -1.21
N GLU A 99 24.91 -3.95 -2.21
CA GLU A 99 24.93 -3.43 -3.58
C GLU A 99 23.52 -3.37 -4.20
N ILE A 100 22.67 -4.35 -3.92
CA ILE A 100 21.25 -4.32 -4.31
C ILE A 100 20.55 -3.13 -3.66
N GLU A 101 20.73 -2.92 -2.35
CA GLU A 101 20.14 -1.77 -1.65
C GLU A 101 20.58 -0.44 -2.24
N ARG A 102 21.89 -0.30 -2.52
CA ARG A 102 22.47 0.91 -3.11
C ARG A 102 21.86 1.23 -4.47
N ARG A 103 21.66 0.21 -5.33
CA ARG A 103 21.10 0.38 -6.67
C ARG A 103 19.58 0.55 -6.68
N HIS A 104 18.88 -0.14 -5.79
CA HIS A 104 17.42 -0.16 -5.79
C HIS A 104 16.81 1.02 -5.05
N THR A 105 17.42 1.50 -3.96
CA THR A 105 16.89 2.62 -3.16
C THR A 105 16.58 3.88 -3.99
N PRO A 106 17.42 4.31 -4.96
CA PRO A 106 17.10 5.43 -5.83
C PRO A 106 15.87 5.18 -6.71
N THR A 107 15.67 3.93 -7.19
CA THR A 107 14.51 3.56 -8.02
C THR A 107 13.19 3.56 -7.25
N LEU A 108 13.24 3.58 -5.92
CA LEU A 108 12.05 3.67 -5.09
C LEU A 108 11.53 5.10 -4.97
N VAL A 109 12.32 6.13 -5.32
CA VAL A 109 11.82 7.51 -5.30
C VAL A 109 10.66 7.63 -6.28
N SER A 110 9.49 7.99 -5.77
CA SER A 110 8.28 8.06 -6.58
C SER A 110 8.25 9.35 -7.39
N ASP A 111 7.95 9.22 -8.67
CA ASP A 111 7.62 10.31 -9.59
C ASP A 111 6.12 10.69 -9.57
N GLU A 112 5.32 9.94 -8.82
CA GLU A 112 3.87 10.11 -8.71
C GLU A 112 3.46 10.73 -7.36
N TYR A 113 2.30 11.38 -7.36
CA TYR A 113 1.60 11.79 -6.14
C TYR A 113 1.11 10.55 -5.36
N SER A 114 1.07 10.67 -4.04
CA SER A 114 0.40 9.69 -3.17
C SER A 114 -0.46 10.38 -2.14
N PHE A 115 -1.66 9.82 -1.94
CA PHE A 115 -2.66 10.34 -1.03
C PHE A 115 -2.93 9.33 0.07
N GLU A 116 -2.73 9.77 1.32
CA GLU A 116 -2.91 8.93 2.50
C GLU A 116 -3.94 9.53 3.43
N LEU A 117 -4.89 8.70 3.86
CA LEU A 117 -5.84 9.06 4.91
C LEU A 117 -5.47 8.27 6.17
N ARG A 118 -5.21 8.98 7.27
CA ARG A 118 -4.88 8.39 8.56
C ARG A 118 -5.84 8.94 9.62
N ALA A 119 -6.14 8.16 10.65
CA ALA A 119 -6.82 8.70 11.82
C ALA A 119 -5.94 9.81 12.43
N ALA A 120 -6.55 10.91 12.85
CA ALA A 120 -5.86 11.91 13.65
C ALA A 120 -5.37 11.20 14.92
N SER A 121 -4.05 11.21 15.16
CA SER A 121 -3.52 10.81 16.45
C SER A 121 -4.21 11.69 17.50
N LYS A 122 -4.92 11.08 18.45
CA LYS A 122 -5.28 11.80 19.68
C LYS A 122 -3.94 12.22 20.28
N SER A 123 -3.65 13.51 20.28
CA SER A 123 -2.60 14.03 21.14
C SER A 123 -3.08 13.79 22.56
N ASP A 124 -2.41 12.90 23.29
CA ASP A 124 -2.50 12.84 24.75
C ASP A 124 -1.95 14.13 25.37
#